data_AF-A0A367GRK9-F1
#
_entry.id   AF-A0A367GRK9-F1
#
_cell.length_a   1.000
_cell.length_b   1.000
_cell.length_c   1.000
_cell.angle_alpha   90.00
_cell.angle_beta   90.00
_cell.angle_gamma   90.00
#
_symmetry.space_group_name_H-M   'P 1'
#
loop_
_entity.id
_entity.type
_entity.pdbx_description
1 polymer ?
#
loop_
_entity_poly.entity_id
_entity_poly.type
_entity_poly.pdbx_seq_one_letter_code
_entity_poly.pdbx_strand_id
1 'polypeptide(L)'
;MKNTNSTTASILYAVSGLIWGINCFLFPEQEHVSVVQYQIAAFNVAVACIVAYLIPAYSGMKWVLLVFTIIGLPLTVISLPVIYSLSITAFTLTLIASVSQSVATVILFLPKKRSNYSI
;
A
#
# COMPACT_ATOMS: atom_id res chain seq x y z
N MET A 1 8.18 22.19 10.62
CA MET A 1 7.11 21.38 11.26
C MET A 1 6.81 20.16 10.40
N LYS A 2 7.19 18.95 10.85
CA LYS A 2 6.88 17.68 10.17
C LYS A 2 5.36 17.55 10.02
N ASN A 3 4.87 17.26 8.82
CA ASN A 3 3.44 17.15 8.57
C ASN A 3 2.93 15.81 9.13
N THR A 4 2.14 15.85 10.21
CA THR A 4 1.59 14.65 10.87
C THR A 4 0.87 13.72 9.89
N ASN A 5 0.11 14.28 8.93
CA ASN A 5 -0.60 13.48 7.91
C ASN A 5 0.38 12.75 6.98
N SER A 6 1.50 13.37 6.63
CA SER A 6 2.54 12.77 5.79
C SER A 6 3.28 11.65 6.52
N THR A 7 3.54 11.81 7.82
CA THR A 7 4.11 10.75 8.66
C THR A 7 3.15 9.55 8.77
N THR A 8 1.86 9.80 9.01
CA THR A 8 0.85 8.73 9.11
C THR A 8 0.68 7.98 7.79
N ALA A 9 0.65 8.69 6.66
CA ALA A 9 0.56 8.07 5.33
C ALA A 9 1.82 7.25 4.99
N SER A 10 3.01 7.73 5.36
CA SER A 10 4.26 6.99 5.20
C SER A 10 4.24 5.65 5.96
N ILE A 11 3.78 5.66 7.22
CA ILE A 11 3.67 4.46 8.04
C ILE A 11 2.66 3.46 7.44
N LEU A 12 1.50 3.94 7.00
CA LEU A 12 0.49 3.08 6.35
C LEU A 12 1.02 2.43 5.06
N TYR A 13 1.81 3.16 4.26
CA TYR A 13 2.49 2.59 3.08
C TYR A 13 3.52 1.53 3.46
N ALA A 14 4.32 1.77 4.52
CA ALA A 14 5.28 0.80 5.02
C ALA A 14 4.60 -0.48 5.55
N VAL A 15 3.50 -0.34 6.29
CA VAL A 15 2.69 -1.47 6.78
C VAL A 15 2.11 -2.26 5.62
N SER A 16 1.59 -1.59 4.59
CA SER A 16 1.10 -2.27 3.39
C SER A 16 2.20 -3.06 2.69
N GLY A 17 3.40 -2.48 2.52
CA GLY A 17 4.56 -3.19 1.97
C GLY A 17 4.92 -4.41 2.81
N LEU A 18 4.88 -4.31 4.14
CA LEU A 18 5.16 -5.44 5.03
C LEU A 18 4.12 -6.57 4.85
N ILE A 19 2.83 -6.23 4.73
CA ILE A 19 1.75 -7.20 4.48
C ILE A 19 1.96 -7.94 3.15
N TRP A 20 2.36 -7.24 2.09
CA TRP A 20 2.73 -7.85 0.81
C TRP A 20 3.92 -8.81 0.96
N GLY A 21 4.92 -8.44 1.75
CA GLY A 21 6.07 -9.30 2.06
C GLY A 21 5.66 -10.57 2.82
N ILE A 22 4.80 -10.44 3.84
CA ILE A 22 4.25 -11.58 4.59
C ILE A 22 3.46 -12.51 3.68
N ASN A 23 2.61 -11.95 2.81
CA ASN A 23 1.81 -12.73 1.88
C ASN A 23 2.68 -13.61 0.98
N CYS A 24 3.83 -13.10 0.52
CA CYS A 24 4.76 -13.88 -0.29
C CYS A 24 5.61 -14.89 0.47
N PHE A 25 5.95 -14.60 1.73
CA PHE A 25 6.76 -15.53 2.52
C PHE A 25 5.92 -16.72 3.03
N LEU A 26 4.65 -16.49 3.38
CA LEU A 26 3.77 -17.52 3.94
C LEU A 26 3.08 -18.40 2.89
N PHE A 27 2.95 -17.94 1.64
CA PHE A 27 2.29 -18.70 0.56
C PHE A 27 3.21 -18.91 -0.66
N PRO A 28 4.34 -19.64 -0.53
CA PRO A 28 5.23 -19.94 -1.66
C PRO A 28 4.69 -21.04 -2.60
N GLU A 29 3.75 -21.88 -2.14
CA GLU A 29 3.19 -23.01 -2.89
C GLU A 29 1.98 -22.62 -3.74
N GLN A 30 2.26 -22.01 -4.88
CA GLN A 30 1.36 -21.95 -6.03
C GLN A 30 2.12 -22.58 -7.21
N GLU A 31 1.96 -23.90 -7.37
CA GLU A 31 2.84 -24.85 -8.10
C GLU A 31 3.13 -24.49 -9.59
N HIS A 32 2.44 -23.51 -10.19
CA HIS A 32 2.68 -23.10 -11.57
C HIS A 32 2.77 -21.58 -11.82
N VAL A 33 2.78 -20.74 -10.77
CA VAL A 33 2.77 -19.25 -10.89
C VAL A 33 3.86 -18.58 -10.01
N SER A 34 4.70 -19.38 -9.37
CA SER A 34 5.54 -19.00 -8.22
C SER A 34 6.53 -17.86 -8.47
N VAL A 35 7.22 -17.83 -9.61
CA VAL A 35 8.28 -16.81 -9.84
C VAL A 35 7.71 -15.44 -10.17
N VAL A 36 6.67 -15.39 -11.01
CA VAL A 36 6.09 -14.12 -11.48
C VAL A 36 5.33 -13.43 -10.34
N GLN A 37 4.57 -14.16 -9.52
CA GLN A 37 3.91 -13.58 -8.36
C GLN A 37 4.90 -13.10 -7.30
N TYR A 38 5.98 -13.84 -7.07
CA TYR A 38 7.04 -13.43 -6.15
C TYR A 38 7.75 -12.16 -6.63
N GLN A 39 8.05 -12.05 -7.94
CA GLN A 39 8.64 -10.86 -8.54
C GLN A 39 7.70 -9.64 -8.46
N ILE A 40 6.40 -9.82 -8.75
CA ILE A 40 5.40 -8.74 -8.67
C ILE A 40 5.25 -8.25 -7.23
N ALA A 41 5.22 -9.15 -6.27
CA ALA A 41 5.10 -8.76 -4.87
C ALA A 41 6.38 -8.13 -4.33
N ALA A 42 7.55 -8.67 -4.64
CA ALA A 42 8.83 -8.04 -4.29
C ALA A 42 8.94 -6.62 -4.89
N PHE A 43 8.45 -6.44 -6.12
CA PHE A 43 8.32 -5.12 -6.74
C PHE A 43 7.35 -4.22 -5.97
N ASN A 44 6.16 -4.72 -5.59
CA ASN A 44 5.19 -3.96 -4.78
C ASN A 44 5.73 -3.56 -3.41
N VAL A 45 6.51 -4.43 -2.75
CA VAL A 45 7.19 -4.15 -1.48
C VAL A 45 8.22 -3.04 -1.68
N ALA A 46 9.09 -3.16 -2.70
CA ALA A 46 10.11 -2.17 -3.00
C ALA A 46 9.49 -0.79 -3.31
N VAL A 47 8.44 -0.76 -4.13
CA VAL A 47 7.70 0.46 -4.46
C VAL A 47 7.05 1.04 -3.20
N ALA A 48 6.42 0.23 -2.35
CA ALA A 48 5.81 0.71 -1.10
C ALA A 48 6.84 1.33 -0.14
N CYS A 49 8.04 0.75 -0.03
CA CYS A 49 9.14 1.31 0.76
C CYS A 49 9.66 2.64 0.20
N ILE A 50 9.88 2.71 -1.12
CA ILE A 50 10.32 3.93 -1.80
C ILE A 50 9.28 5.04 -1.62
N VAL A 51 8.01 4.72 -1.81
CA VAL A 51 6.89 5.65 -1.64
C VAL A 51 6.79 6.12 -0.19
N ALA A 52 6.89 5.22 0.79
CA ALA A 52 6.90 5.57 2.21
C ALA A 52 8.04 6.55 2.55
N TYR A 53 9.22 6.38 1.94
CA TYR A 53 10.36 7.28 2.11
C TYR A 53 10.16 8.64 1.43
N LEU A 54 9.54 8.67 0.24
CA LEU A 54 9.37 9.89 -0.55
C LEU A 54 8.20 10.77 -0.08
N ILE A 55 7.14 10.20 0.50
CA ILE A 55 5.97 10.93 1.05
C ILE A 55 6.35 12.10 1.98
N PRO A 56 7.26 11.94 2.96
CA PRO A 56 7.69 13.04 3.84
C PRO A 56 8.63 14.04 3.19
N ALA A 57 9.33 13.66 2.11
CA ALA A 57 10.32 14.50 1.45
C ALA A 57 9.73 15.36 0.32
N TYR A 58 8.71 14.87 -0.40
CA TYR A 58 8.20 15.50 -1.62
C TYR A 58 6.68 15.72 -1.58
N SER A 59 6.26 16.99 -1.53
CA SER A 59 4.84 17.37 -1.53
C SER A 59 4.08 16.97 -2.81
N GLY A 60 4.80 16.76 -3.92
CA GLY A 60 4.24 16.28 -5.19
C GLY A 60 3.85 14.79 -5.19
N MET A 61 4.40 13.99 -4.26
CA MET A 61 4.13 12.54 -4.22
C MET A 61 2.65 12.22 -4.03
N LYS A 62 1.88 13.07 -3.34
CA LYS A 62 0.44 12.87 -3.16
C LYS A 62 -0.33 12.73 -4.49
N TRP A 63 0.08 13.46 -5.52
CA TRP A 63 -0.56 13.40 -6.84
C TRP A 63 -0.17 12.15 -7.61
N VAL A 64 1.10 11.78 -7.54
CA VAL A 64 1.61 10.52 -8.11
C VAL A 64 0.89 9.32 -7.47
N LEU A 65 0.80 9.34 -6.15
CA LEU A 65 0.05 8.37 -5.34
C LEU A 65 -1.44 8.29 -5.70
N LEU A 66 -2.07 9.42 -5.96
CA LEU A 66 -3.46 9.47 -6.41
C LEU A 66 -3.62 8.72 -7.74
N VAL A 67 -2.76 8.98 -8.72
CA VAL A 67 -2.82 8.30 -10.03
C VAL A 67 -2.61 6.79 -9.86
N PHE A 68 -1.59 6.37 -9.09
CA PHE A 68 -1.37 4.95 -8.80
C PHE A 68 -2.54 4.30 -8.07
N THR A 69 -3.19 5.01 -7.15
CA THR A 69 -4.34 4.49 -6.40
C THR A 69 -5.57 4.32 -7.31
N ILE A 70 -5.85 5.31 -8.17
CA ILE A 70 -7.00 5.27 -9.11
C ILE A 70 -6.85 4.13 -10.13
N ILE A 71 -5.62 3.89 -10.60
CA ILE A 71 -5.36 2.79 -11.54
C ILE A 71 -5.29 1.45 -10.80
N GLY A 72 -4.62 1.41 -9.65
CA GLY A 72 -4.36 0.18 -8.90
C GLY A 72 -5.61 -0.45 -8.29
N LEU A 73 -6.52 0.36 -7.73
CA LEU A 73 -7.75 -0.15 -7.09
C LEU A 73 -8.61 -1.02 -8.01
N PRO A 74 -8.98 -0.57 -9.23
CA PRO A 74 -9.72 -1.38 -10.18
C PRO A 74 -9.02 -2.70 -10.54
N LEU A 75 -7.70 -2.67 -10.77
CA LEU A 75 -6.94 -3.88 -11.07
C LEU A 75 -6.96 -4.86 -9.89
N THR A 76 -6.81 -4.37 -8.66
CA THR A 76 -6.93 -5.21 -7.47
C THR A 76 -8.31 -5.83 -7.40
N VAL A 77 -9.38 -5.06 -7.57
CA VAL A 77 -10.77 -5.55 -7.52
C VAL A 77 -11.02 -6.66 -8.55
N ILE A 78 -10.49 -6.52 -9.76
CA ILE A 78 -10.61 -7.54 -10.81
C ILE A 78 -9.82 -8.81 -10.44
N SER A 79 -8.69 -8.67 -9.75
CA SER A 79 -7.85 -9.80 -9.33
C SER A 79 -8.35 -10.55 -8.08
N LEU A 80 -9.16 -9.90 -7.24
CA LEU A 80 -9.64 -10.44 -5.96
C LEU A 80 -10.35 -11.81 -6.06
N PRO A 81 -11.24 -12.08 -7.04
CA PRO A 81 -11.88 -13.38 -7.17
C PRO A 81 -10.88 -14.52 -7.45
N VAL A 82 -9.86 -14.23 -8.27
CA VAL A 82 -8.79 -15.18 -8.59
C VAL A 82 -7.98 -15.47 -7.34
N ILE A 83 -7.63 -14.45 -6.56
CA ILE A 83 -6.89 -14.61 -5.30
C ILE A 83 -7.71 -15.39 -4.27
N TYR A 84 -9.01 -15.13 -4.17
CA TYR A 84 -9.92 -15.85 -3.28
C TYR A 84 -9.99 -17.35 -3.61
N SER A 85 -10.08 -17.68 -4.91
CA SER A 85 -10.09 -19.10 -5.34
C SER A 85 -8.78 -19.84 -5.01
N LEU A 86 -7.68 -19.11 -4.86
CA LEU A 86 -6.35 -19.66 -4.60
C LEU A 86 -6.05 -19.77 -3.09
N SER A 87 -6.38 -18.75 -2.31
CA SER A 87 -6.20 -18.73 -0.86
C SER A 87 -7.02 -17.62 -0.20
N ILE A 88 -7.90 -18.00 0.74
CA ILE A 88 -8.67 -17.08 1.58
C ILE A 88 -7.74 -16.15 2.39
N THR A 89 -6.61 -16.67 2.85
CA THR A 89 -5.66 -15.90 3.65
C THR A 89 -4.91 -14.89 2.78
N ALA A 90 -4.48 -15.28 1.58
CA ALA A 90 -3.84 -14.36 0.63
C ALA A 90 -4.80 -13.27 0.16
N PHE A 91 -6.07 -13.61 -0.05
CA PHE A 91 -7.15 -12.65 -0.34
C PHE A 91 -7.30 -11.63 0.79
N THR A 92 -7.37 -12.10 2.03
CA THR A 92 -7.54 -11.23 3.20
C THR A 92 -6.35 -10.28 3.37
N LEU A 93 -5.12 -10.78 3.22
CA LEU A 93 -3.91 -9.94 3.28
C LEU A 93 -3.87 -8.91 2.15
N THR A 94 -4.23 -9.31 0.93
CA THR A 94 -4.28 -8.39 -0.23
C THR A 94 -5.30 -7.28 -0.05
N LEU A 95 -6.47 -7.60 0.50
CA LEU A 95 -7.49 -6.61 0.86
C LEU A 95 -6.97 -5.61 1.90
N ILE A 96 -6.40 -6.10 3.00
CA ILE A 96 -5.88 -5.22 4.07
C ILE A 96 -4.77 -4.32 3.54
N ALA A 97 -3.87 -4.85 2.71
CA ALA A 97 -2.78 -4.07 2.11
C ALA A 97 -3.32 -2.96 1.19
N SER A 98 -4.34 -3.26 0.39
CA SER A 98 -4.95 -2.33 -0.58
C SER A 98 -5.77 -1.25 0.09
N VAL A 99 -6.54 -1.61 1.12
CA VAL A 99 -7.27 -0.64 1.96
C VAL A 99 -6.29 0.30 2.67
N SER A 100 -5.19 -0.24 3.21
CA SER A 100 -4.15 0.55 3.87
C SER A 100 -3.52 1.59 2.94
N GLN A 101 -3.21 1.21 1.69
CA GLN A 101 -2.70 2.14 0.66
C GLN A 101 -3.72 3.22 0.30
N SER A 102 -4.99 2.82 0.13
CA SER A 102 -6.08 3.74 -0.20
C SER A 102 -6.29 4.78 0.91
N VAL A 103 -6.32 4.33 2.17
CA VAL A 103 -6.44 5.21 3.35
C VAL A 103 -5.23 6.14 3.45
N ALA A 104 -4.02 5.65 3.22
CA ALA A 104 -2.82 6.47 3.20
C ALA A 104 -2.88 7.58 2.14
N THR A 105 -3.34 7.24 0.93
CA THR A 105 -3.54 8.22 -0.14
C THR A 105 -4.58 9.26 0.28
N VAL A 106 -5.73 8.87 0.83
CA VAL A 106 -6.77 9.80 1.30
C VAL A 106 -6.23 10.75 2.38
N ILE A 107 -5.46 10.24 3.35
CA ILE A 107 -4.88 11.05 4.44
C ILE A 107 -3.95 12.15 3.91
N LEU A 108 -3.26 11.93 2.79
CA LEU A 108 -2.42 12.95 2.15
C LEU A 108 -3.21 14.12 1.56
N PHE A 109 -4.49 13.93 1.26
CA PHE A 109 -5.39 14.98 0.77
C PHE A 109 -6.24 15.62 1.88
N LEU A 110 -6.29 15.03 3.07
CA LEU A 110 -6.99 15.63 4.20
C LEU A 110 -6.29 16.92 4.65
N PRO A 111 -7.07 17.98 4.94
CA PRO A 111 -6.52 19.24 5.44
C PRO A 111 -5.75 18.97 6.73
N LYS A 112 -4.60 19.63 6.87
CA LYS A 112 -3.74 19.52 8.05
C LYS A 112 -4.57 19.89 9.28
N LYS A 113 -4.73 18.97 10.23
CA LYS A 113 -5.27 19.33 11.55
C LYS A 113 -4.35 20.41 12.10
N ARG A 114 -4.82 21.66 12.20
CA ARG A 114 -4.14 22.68 12.99
C ARG A 114 -4.21 22.17 14.42
N SER A 115 -3.05 21.77 14.95
CA SER A 115 -2.93 21.53 16.38
C SER A 115 -3.13 22.88 17.04
N ASN A 116 -4.33 23.13 17.59
CA ASN A 116 -4.55 24.22 18.53
C ASN A 116 -3.82 23.87 19.82
N TYR A 117 -2.51 24.07 19.82
CA TYR A 117 -1.78 24.34 21.05
C TYR A 117 -1.45 25.83 20.99
N SER A 118 -2.44 26.65 21.36
CA SER A 118 -2.17 28.00 21.84
C SER A 118 -1.73 27.87 23.30
N ILE A 119 -0.43 28.15 23.52
CA ILE A 119 0.21 28.69 24.73
C ILE A 119 -0.17 28.02 26.05
#